data_AF-E1VAN1-F1
#
_entry.id   AF-E1VAN1-F1
#
_cell.length_a   1.000
_cell.length_b   1.000
_cell.length_c   1.000
_cell.angle_alpha   90.00
_cell.angle_beta   90.00
_cell.angle_gamma   90.00
#
_symmetry.space_group_name_H-M   'P 1'
#
loop_
_entity.id
_entity.type
_entity.pdbx_description
1 polymer ?
#
loop_
_entity_poly.entity_id
_entity_poly.type
_entity_poly.pdbx_seq_one_letter_code
_entity_poly.pdbx_strand_id
1 'polypeptide(L)'
;MTDTTFALLAFVPLILAGILLIGLRMAARVAMPIVFVATSLIALLVWDMTMTRVIASTLQGLILTVAILWIIFGAILLLNTLKHSGGITAIRNGFSGISPDRRVQAIIVAWLFGCFIEGASGFGTPAAVAAPLMVALGFPALAAVTVGMMIQSTPVSFGAVGTPIVVGVTGGVDRTGITSALEAGGSSWLDYFHLITGEVALVHAVVGVFMPLIMVTIMVRFFGANRSWKEGLAIAPFAIFAGIAFVVPYGLAGVFLGPEFPSMIGAMVGLAIVVPAARRGFLIPANQWDFPDSKQWPDHWIGRLSIKTDEVVGKHVFPPSWVGCPTCCSPCCWCCRAASTPSSRY
;
A
#
# COMPACT_ATOMS: atom_id res chain seq x y z
N MET A 1 4.40 -22.84 -35.57
CA MET A 1 4.81 -22.92 -34.14
C MET A 1 3.64 -23.52 -33.38
N THR A 2 3.89 -24.37 -32.38
CA THR A 2 2.80 -24.91 -31.53
C THR A 2 2.30 -23.83 -30.56
N ASP A 3 1.05 -23.90 -30.11
CA ASP A 3 0.46 -22.95 -29.15
C ASP A 3 1.30 -22.78 -27.89
N THR A 4 1.93 -23.86 -27.41
CA THR A 4 2.86 -23.84 -26.29
C THR A 4 4.08 -22.96 -26.55
N THR A 5 4.60 -22.92 -27.78
CA THR A 5 5.75 -22.08 -28.15
C THR A 5 5.37 -20.61 -28.10
N PHE A 6 4.17 -20.24 -28.58
CA PHE A 6 3.69 -18.87 -28.48
C PHE A 6 3.47 -18.45 -27.02
N ALA A 7 2.92 -19.34 -26.19
CA ALA A 7 2.76 -19.09 -24.76
C ALA A 7 4.13 -18.86 -24.07
N LEU A 8 5.13 -19.69 -24.37
CA LEU A 8 6.48 -19.52 -23.82
C LEU A 8 7.12 -18.21 -24.28
N LEU A 9 6.98 -17.84 -25.55
CA LEU A 9 7.52 -16.58 -26.09
C LEU A 9 6.83 -15.36 -25.49
N ALA A 10 5.52 -15.43 -25.24
CA ALA A 10 4.79 -14.36 -24.55
C ALA A 10 5.27 -14.16 -23.11
N PHE A 11 5.82 -15.21 -22.49
CA PHE A 11 6.36 -15.18 -21.13
C PHE A 11 7.81 -14.68 -21.06
N VAL A 12 8.55 -14.65 -22.19
CA VAL A 12 9.97 -14.25 -22.23
C VAL A 12 10.22 -12.86 -21.63
N PRO A 13 9.46 -11.80 -21.96
CA PRO A 13 9.68 -10.49 -21.34
C PRO A 13 9.57 -10.49 -19.81
N LEU A 14 8.65 -11.28 -19.26
CA LEU A 14 8.44 -11.41 -17.81
C LEU A 14 9.61 -12.14 -17.14
N ILE A 15 10.06 -13.25 -17.73
CA ILE A 15 11.25 -13.97 -17.24
C ILE A 15 12.47 -13.06 -17.31
N LEU A 16 12.66 -12.35 -18.42
CA LEU A 16 13.77 -11.44 -18.61
C LEU A 16 13.76 -10.33 -17.55
N ALA A 17 12.61 -9.70 -17.29
CA ALA A 17 12.46 -8.72 -16.22
C ALA A 17 12.85 -9.32 -14.85
N GLY A 18 12.39 -10.54 -14.54
CA GLY A 18 12.76 -11.25 -13.31
C GLY A 18 14.26 -11.52 -13.20
N ILE A 19 14.91 -11.98 -14.28
CA ILE A 19 16.35 -12.22 -14.31
C ILE A 19 17.12 -10.92 -14.10
N LEU A 20 16.76 -9.84 -14.81
CA LEU A 20 17.46 -8.56 -14.72
C LEU A 20 17.28 -7.92 -13.33
N LEU A 21 16.06 -7.89 -12.80
CA LEU A 21 15.72 -7.20 -11.55
C LEU A 21 16.07 -8.01 -10.29
N ILE A 22 15.80 -9.31 -10.28
CA ILE A 22 15.97 -10.16 -9.08
C ILE A 22 17.31 -10.90 -9.14
N GLY A 23 17.62 -11.50 -10.29
CA GLY A 23 18.84 -12.29 -10.48
C GLY A 23 20.09 -11.42 -10.53
N LEU A 24 20.14 -10.48 -11.48
CA LEU A 24 21.27 -9.57 -11.68
C LEU A 24 21.20 -8.30 -10.83
N ARG A 25 20.07 -8.07 -10.15
CA ARG A 25 19.83 -6.89 -9.29
C ARG A 25 20.09 -5.56 -10.01
N MET A 26 19.79 -5.51 -11.31
CA MET A 26 19.93 -4.31 -12.11
C MET A 26 18.85 -3.29 -11.75
N ALA A 27 19.23 -2.01 -11.74
CA ALA A 27 18.26 -0.94 -11.51
C ALA A 27 17.17 -0.95 -12.59
N ALA A 28 15.90 -0.77 -12.19
CA ALA A 28 14.76 -0.79 -13.10
C ALA A 28 14.89 0.19 -14.28
N ARG A 29 15.53 1.35 -14.06
CA ARG A 29 15.84 2.34 -15.11
C ARG A 29 16.66 1.78 -16.28
N VAL A 30 17.43 0.72 -16.07
CA VAL A 30 18.24 0.04 -17.09
C VAL A 30 17.54 -1.24 -17.56
N ALA A 31 17.00 -2.02 -16.62
CA ALA A 31 16.37 -3.30 -16.94
C ALA A 31 15.11 -3.13 -17.83
N MET A 32 14.23 -2.18 -17.52
CA MET A 32 12.94 -2.05 -18.22
C MET A 32 13.09 -1.63 -19.70
N PRO A 33 14.01 -0.71 -20.08
CA PRO A 33 14.30 -0.46 -21.49
C PRO A 33 14.79 -1.70 -22.25
N ILE A 34 15.61 -2.55 -21.62
CA ILE A 34 16.08 -3.81 -22.23
C ILE A 34 14.90 -4.74 -22.47
N VAL A 35 14.02 -4.91 -21.47
CA VAL A 35 12.79 -5.72 -21.59
C VAL A 35 11.87 -5.16 -22.68
N PHE A 36 11.74 -3.84 -22.78
CA PHE A 36 10.95 -3.18 -23.82
C PHE A 36 11.49 -3.50 -25.21
N VAL A 37 12.80 -3.33 -25.44
CA VAL A 37 13.44 -3.66 -26.73
C VAL A 37 13.24 -5.14 -27.08
N ALA A 38 13.45 -6.05 -26.12
CA ALA A 38 13.20 -7.46 -26.33
C ALA A 38 11.74 -7.73 -26.70
N THR A 39 10.78 -7.10 -26.01
CA THR A 39 9.34 -7.23 -26.29
C THR A 39 8.99 -6.72 -27.68
N SER A 40 9.52 -5.57 -28.08
CA SER A 40 9.33 -5.02 -29.43
C SER A 40 9.92 -5.93 -30.51
N LEU A 41 11.08 -6.52 -30.26
CA LEU A 41 11.70 -7.46 -31.20
C LEU A 41 10.86 -8.71 -31.38
N ILE A 42 10.39 -9.36 -30.30
CA ILE A 42 9.54 -10.55 -30.49
C ILE A 42 8.15 -10.18 -31.04
N ALA A 43 7.59 -9.01 -30.75
CA ALA A 43 6.39 -8.50 -31.44
C ALA A 43 6.57 -8.37 -32.97
N LEU A 44 7.70 -7.84 -33.44
CA LEU A 44 8.00 -7.69 -34.86
C LEU A 44 8.34 -9.01 -35.55
N LEU A 45 9.14 -9.86 -34.90
CA LEU A 45 9.75 -11.04 -35.54
C LEU A 45 8.94 -12.32 -35.39
N VAL A 46 8.07 -12.42 -34.36
CA VAL A 46 7.29 -13.64 -34.08
C VAL A 46 5.80 -13.45 -34.34
N TRP A 47 5.26 -12.27 -33.99
CA TRP A 47 3.85 -11.95 -34.21
C TRP A 47 3.59 -11.16 -35.49
N ASP A 48 4.62 -10.95 -36.31
CA ASP A 48 4.55 -10.22 -37.58
C ASP A 48 3.83 -8.86 -37.46
N MET A 49 3.97 -8.20 -36.31
CA MET A 49 3.34 -6.90 -36.09
C MET A 49 4.00 -5.85 -36.98
N THR A 50 3.21 -4.95 -37.54
CA THR A 50 3.77 -3.83 -38.30
C THR A 50 4.51 -2.87 -37.38
N MET A 51 5.57 -2.23 -37.90
CA MET A 51 6.32 -1.21 -37.16
C MET A 51 5.40 -0.10 -36.63
N THR A 52 4.41 0.31 -37.44
CA THR A 52 3.39 1.28 -37.05
C THR A 52 2.62 0.85 -35.80
N ARG A 53 2.26 -0.43 -35.69
CA ARG A 53 1.52 -0.95 -34.52
C ARG A 53 2.39 -0.97 -33.27
N VAL A 54 3.69 -1.28 -33.39
CA VAL A 54 4.65 -1.22 -32.28
C VAL A 54 4.83 0.22 -31.79
N ILE A 55 5.01 1.18 -32.71
CA ILE A 55 5.13 2.60 -32.37
C ILE A 55 3.84 3.11 -31.71
N ALA A 56 2.68 2.80 -32.28
CA ALA A 56 1.38 3.18 -31.71
C ALA A 56 1.19 2.63 -30.29
N SER A 57 1.51 1.36 -30.07
CA SER A 57 1.44 0.72 -28.74
C SER A 57 2.42 1.36 -27.74
N THR A 58 3.60 1.76 -28.22
CA THR A 58 4.59 2.48 -27.41
C THR A 58 4.06 3.84 -26.96
N LEU A 59 3.48 4.62 -27.89
CA LEU A 59 2.88 5.92 -27.58
C LEU A 59 1.69 5.77 -26.61
N GLN A 60 0.84 4.76 -26.82
CA GLN A 60 -0.24 4.45 -25.88
C GLN A 60 0.30 4.14 -24.48
N GLY A 61 1.38 3.35 -24.37
CA GLY A 61 2.03 3.07 -23.09
C GLY A 61 2.60 4.32 -22.40
N LEU A 62 3.16 5.27 -23.17
CA LEU A 62 3.63 6.56 -22.64
C LEU A 62 2.46 7.41 -22.11
N ILE A 63 1.33 7.46 -22.82
CA ILE A 63 0.12 8.16 -22.37
C ILE A 63 -0.41 7.55 -21.05
N LEU A 64 -0.49 6.22 -20.98
CA LEU A 64 -0.86 5.52 -19.74
C LEU A 64 0.10 5.82 -18.59
N THR A 65 1.40 5.92 -18.88
CA THR A 65 2.42 6.30 -17.89
C THR A 65 2.18 7.70 -17.34
N VAL A 66 1.83 8.67 -18.19
CA VAL A 66 1.48 10.03 -17.75
C VAL A 66 0.27 10.02 -16.81
N ALA A 67 -0.76 9.23 -17.12
CA ALA A 67 -1.94 9.09 -16.26
C ALA A 67 -1.59 8.50 -14.88
N ILE A 68 -0.73 7.47 -14.84
CA ILE A 68 -0.25 6.88 -13.58
C ILE A 68 0.58 7.89 -12.78
N LEU A 69 1.50 8.62 -13.43
CA LEU A 69 2.32 9.65 -12.78
C LEU A 69 1.45 10.78 -12.20
N TRP A 70 0.32 11.10 -12.83
CA TRP A 70 -0.64 12.07 -12.31
C TRP A 70 -1.28 11.62 -10.98
N ILE A 71 -1.66 10.33 -10.88
CA ILE A 71 -2.18 9.74 -9.63
C ILE A 71 -1.11 9.77 -8.54
N ILE A 72 0.11 9.32 -8.87
CA ILE A 72 1.24 9.30 -7.93
C ILE A 72 1.56 10.72 -7.45
N PHE A 73 1.55 11.71 -8.34
CA PHE A 73 1.74 13.11 -7.99
C PHE A 73 0.71 13.58 -6.96
N GLY A 74 -0.59 13.33 -7.20
CA GLY A 74 -1.66 13.67 -6.26
C GLY A 74 -1.48 12.99 -4.90
N ALA A 75 -1.13 11.71 -4.89
CA ALA A 75 -0.87 10.96 -3.66
C ALA A 75 0.34 11.48 -2.87
N ILE A 76 1.47 11.75 -3.54
CA ILE A 76 2.68 12.31 -2.92
C ILE A 76 2.42 13.73 -2.43
N LEU A 77 1.65 14.52 -3.17
CA LEU A 77 1.23 15.86 -2.74
C LEU A 77 0.41 15.75 -1.45
N LEU A 78 -0.63 14.91 -1.41
CA LEU A 78 -1.44 14.69 -0.21
C LEU A 78 -0.59 14.21 0.97
N LEU A 79 0.31 13.24 0.76
CA LEU A 79 1.22 12.75 1.78
C LEU A 79 2.12 13.86 2.32
N ASN A 80 2.70 14.68 1.44
CA ASN A 80 3.53 15.81 1.84
C ASN A 80 2.71 16.90 2.55
N THR A 81 1.47 17.14 2.13
CA THR A 81 0.56 18.05 2.83
C THR A 81 0.26 17.54 4.23
N LEU A 82 -0.08 16.26 4.40
CA LEU A 82 -0.33 15.64 5.72
C LEU A 82 0.90 15.67 6.62
N LYS A 83 2.09 15.54 6.02
CA LYS A 83 3.36 15.68 6.72
C LYS A 83 3.54 17.12 7.21
N HIS A 84 3.47 18.11 6.34
CA HIS A 84 3.70 19.51 6.71
C HIS A 84 2.58 20.12 7.57
N SER A 85 1.36 19.60 7.51
CA SER A 85 0.24 20.02 8.36
C SER A 85 0.27 19.40 9.77
N GLY A 86 1.18 18.45 10.03
CA GLY A 86 1.22 17.69 11.29
C GLY A 86 0.16 16.57 11.37
N GLY A 87 -0.58 16.30 10.30
CA GLY A 87 -1.54 15.21 10.23
C GLY A 87 -0.91 13.83 10.47
N ILE A 88 0.29 13.58 9.94
CA ILE A 88 1.06 12.36 10.22
C ILE A 88 1.36 12.21 11.71
N THR A 89 1.67 13.31 12.41
CA THR A 89 1.94 13.29 13.85
C THR A 89 0.68 13.05 14.65
N ALA A 90 -0.46 13.62 14.25
CA ALA A 90 -1.75 13.33 14.86
C ALA A 90 -2.10 11.84 14.72
N ILE A 91 -1.88 11.25 13.55
CA ILE A 91 -2.04 9.81 13.29
C ILE A 91 -1.10 9.00 14.17
N ARG A 92 0.20 9.36 14.23
CA ARG A 92 1.20 8.71 15.09
C ARG A 92 0.76 8.75 16.56
N ASN A 93 0.36 9.90 17.06
CA ASN A 93 -0.10 10.09 18.44
C ASN A 93 -1.37 9.28 18.74
N GLY A 94 -2.26 9.14 17.74
CA GLY A 94 -3.44 8.30 17.84
C GLY A 94 -3.12 6.80 17.95
N PHE A 95 -2.01 6.36 17.35
CA PHE A 95 -1.53 4.97 17.40
C PHE A 95 -0.61 4.68 18.59
N SER A 96 0.24 5.63 18.98
CA SER A 96 1.07 5.54 20.17
C SER A 96 0.17 5.57 21.41
N GLY A 97 0.03 4.44 22.09
CA GLY A 97 -0.86 4.29 23.24
C GLY A 97 -2.09 3.43 23.00
N ILE A 98 -2.26 2.84 21.81
CA ILE A 98 -3.31 1.82 21.62
C ILE A 98 -2.98 0.53 22.37
N SER A 99 -1.73 0.06 22.25
CA SER A 99 -1.26 -1.16 22.90
C SER A 99 0.25 -1.07 23.15
N PRO A 100 0.74 -1.58 24.30
CA PRO A 100 2.17 -1.72 24.54
C PRO A 100 2.80 -2.84 23.69
N ASP A 101 2.00 -3.75 23.13
CA ASP A 101 2.48 -4.89 22.35
C ASP A 101 2.86 -4.48 20.92
N ARG A 102 4.12 -4.71 20.53
CA ARG A 102 4.62 -4.34 19.18
C ARG A 102 3.96 -5.13 18.07
N ARG A 103 3.48 -6.34 18.34
CA ARG A 103 2.75 -7.15 17.36
C ARG A 103 1.42 -6.48 17.01
N VAL A 104 0.70 -5.95 18.01
CA VAL A 104 -0.55 -5.20 17.80
C VAL A 104 -0.29 -3.91 17.02
N GLN A 105 0.77 -3.17 17.38
CA GLN A 105 1.15 -1.96 16.66
C GLN A 105 1.48 -2.24 15.19
N ALA A 106 2.20 -3.35 14.89
CA ALA A 106 2.47 -3.76 13.52
C ALA A 106 1.19 -4.04 12.73
N ILE A 107 0.21 -4.73 13.32
CA ILE A 107 -1.08 -5.01 12.66
C ILE A 107 -1.86 -3.73 12.37
N ILE A 108 -1.88 -2.77 13.30
CA ILE A 108 -2.63 -1.53 13.09
C ILE A 108 -1.93 -0.61 12.09
N VAL A 109 -0.62 -0.43 12.24
CA VAL A 109 0.14 0.58 11.48
C VAL A 109 0.63 0.03 10.15
N ALA A 110 1.26 -1.15 10.14
CA ALA A 110 1.72 -1.72 8.89
C ALA A 110 0.56 -2.30 8.11
N TRP A 111 -0.22 -3.22 8.69
CA TRP A 111 -1.29 -3.86 7.94
C TRP A 111 -2.45 -2.90 7.61
N LEU A 112 -3.22 -2.45 8.60
CA LEU A 112 -4.45 -1.70 8.30
C LEU A 112 -4.18 -0.32 7.71
N PHE A 113 -3.37 0.51 8.37
CA PHE A 113 -3.01 1.82 7.84
C PHE A 113 -2.21 1.72 6.54
N GLY A 114 -1.30 0.75 6.41
CA GLY A 114 -0.61 0.52 5.14
C GLY A 114 -1.52 0.10 4.00
N CYS A 115 -2.51 -0.78 4.24
CA CYS A 115 -3.52 -1.13 3.23
C CYS A 115 -4.36 0.09 2.80
N PHE A 116 -4.66 1.02 3.72
CA PHE A 116 -5.34 2.26 3.38
C PHE A 116 -4.49 3.12 2.44
N ILE A 117 -3.20 3.29 2.76
CA ILE A 117 -2.27 4.03 1.91
C ILE A 117 -2.12 3.35 0.54
N GLU A 118 -2.02 2.02 0.48
CA GLU A 118 -1.98 1.29 -0.79
C GLU A 118 -3.22 1.56 -1.63
N GLY A 119 -4.41 1.47 -1.03
CA GLY A 119 -5.67 1.77 -1.72
C GLY A 119 -5.70 3.18 -2.32
N ALA A 120 -5.25 4.18 -1.56
CA ALA A 120 -5.27 5.57 -2.00
C ALA A 120 -4.19 5.92 -3.03
N SER A 121 -3.00 5.32 -2.93
CA SER A 121 -1.81 5.76 -3.68
C SER A 121 -1.19 4.72 -4.60
N GLY A 122 -1.29 3.42 -4.24
CA GLY A 122 -0.74 2.30 -4.97
C GLY A 122 0.79 2.21 -4.99
N PHE A 123 1.30 1.30 -5.83
CA PHE A 123 2.68 1.25 -6.31
C PHE A 123 3.78 1.17 -5.22
N GLY A 124 3.51 0.49 -4.11
CA GLY A 124 4.54 0.31 -3.07
C GLY A 124 4.68 1.49 -2.11
N THR A 125 3.82 2.50 -2.20
CA THR A 125 3.82 3.67 -1.32
C THR A 125 3.74 3.33 0.19
N PRO A 126 3.03 2.29 0.66
CA PRO A 126 3.05 1.90 2.07
C PRO A 126 4.44 1.63 2.62
N ALA A 127 5.35 1.05 1.83
CA ALA A 127 6.73 0.84 2.29
C ALA A 127 7.45 2.18 2.55
N ALA A 128 7.17 3.20 1.75
CA ALA A 128 7.74 4.54 1.90
C ALA A 128 7.11 5.33 3.07
N VAL A 129 5.88 5.01 3.49
CA VAL A 129 5.14 5.76 4.53
C VAL A 129 5.09 5.02 5.86
N ALA A 130 4.66 3.75 5.85
CA ALA A 130 4.47 2.95 7.05
C ALA A 130 5.80 2.57 7.72
N ALA A 131 6.85 2.29 6.94
CA ALA A 131 8.14 1.91 7.52
C ALA A 131 8.79 3.05 8.34
N PRO A 132 8.90 4.30 7.84
CA PRO A 132 9.36 5.42 8.67
C PRO A 132 8.49 5.68 9.90
N LEU A 133 7.16 5.53 9.78
CA LEU A 133 6.24 5.67 10.90
C LEU A 133 6.48 4.60 11.97
N MET A 134 6.70 3.34 11.58
CA MET A 134 7.05 2.28 12.52
C MET A 134 8.41 2.51 13.19
N VAL A 135 9.41 3.01 12.46
CA VAL A 135 10.69 3.42 13.06
C VAL A 135 10.46 4.51 14.11
N ALA A 136 9.62 5.51 13.82
CA ALA A 136 9.25 6.56 14.77
C ALA A 136 8.46 6.02 15.98
N LEU A 137 7.81 4.87 15.88
CA LEU A 137 7.17 4.19 17.01
C LEU A 137 8.16 3.35 17.83
N GLY A 138 9.39 3.14 17.35
CA GLY A 138 10.45 2.41 18.06
C GLY A 138 10.76 1.03 17.49
N PHE A 139 10.32 0.72 16.27
CA PHE A 139 10.68 -0.52 15.59
C PHE A 139 12.11 -0.44 15.01
N PRO A 140 12.87 -1.55 15.00
CA PRO A 140 14.10 -1.62 14.22
C PRO A 140 13.83 -1.30 12.74
N ALA A 141 14.70 -0.53 12.09
CA ALA A 141 14.48 -0.09 10.71
C ALA A 141 14.32 -1.25 9.73
N LEU A 142 15.12 -2.29 9.89
CA LEU A 142 15.01 -3.49 9.04
C LEU A 142 13.70 -4.25 9.27
N ALA A 143 13.22 -4.32 10.53
CA ALA A 143 11.93 -4.93 10.84
C ALA A 143 10.78 -4.12 10.21
N ALA A 144 10.84 -2.79 10.34
CA ALA A 144 9.85 -1.88 9.79
C ALA A 144 9.75 -1.97 8.26
N VAL A 145 10.89 -2.02 7.55
CA VAL A 145 10.91 -2.19 6.09
C VAL A 145 10.43 -3.59 5.71
N THR A 146 10.85 -4.64 6.41
CA THR A 146 10.42 -6.02 6.11
C THR A 146 8.90 -6.15 6.18
N VAL A 147 8.32 -5.75 7.32
CA VAL A 147 6.88 -5.76 7.57
C VAL A 147 6.17 -4.82 6.60
N GLY A 148 6.73 -3.64 6.33
CA GLY A 148 6.20 -2.67 5.37
C GLY A 148 6.11 -3.20 3.93
N MET A 149 7.09 -4.01 3.51
CA MET A 149 7.08 -4.65 2.19
C MET A 149 6.08 -5.79 2.11
N MET A 150 5.81 -6.51 3.21
CA MET A 150 4.82 -7.60 3.24
C MET A 150 3.37 -7.12 3.04
N ILE A 151 3.11 -5.82 3.23
CA ILE A 151 1.81 -5.18 2.92
C ILE A 151 1.52 -5.26 1.42
N GLN A 152 2.54 -5.38 0.56
CA GLN A 152 2.41 -5.54 -0.89
C GLN A 152 1.89 -6.94 -1.26
N SER A 153 0.72 -7.29 -0.73
CA SER A 153 0.05 -8.57 -0.82
C SER A 153 -1.43 -8.37 -1.17
N THR A 154 -2.36 -8.49 -0.22
CA THR A 154 -3.81 -8.39 -0.43
C THR A 154 -4.30 -7.06 -1.05
N PRO A 155 -3.85 -5.87 -0.60
CA PRO A 155 -4.46 -4.62 -1.07
C PRO A 155 -4.03 -4.19 -2.49
N VAL A 156 -3.00 -4.82 -3.08
CA VAL A 156 -2.30 -4.28 -4.26
C VAL A 156 -3.14 -4.27 -5.53
N SER A 157 -3.98 -5.28 -5.74
CA SER A 157 -4.82 -5.38 -6.95
C SER A 157 -5.85 -4.24 -7.04
N PHE A 158 -6.21 -3.65 -5.91
CA PHE A 158 -7.11 -2.50 -5.82
C PHE A 158 -6.38 -1.22 -5.36
N GLY A 159 -5.05 -1.21 -5.43
CA GLY A 159 -4.24 -0.04 -5.15
C GLY A 159 -4.45 1.06 -6.20
N ALA A 160 -4.15 2.30 -5.82
CA ALA A 160 -4.36 3.49 -6.67
C ALA A 160 -5.78 3.52 -7.27
N VAL A 161 -6.79 3.32 -6.41
CA VAL A 161 -8.20 3.35 -6.79
C VAL A 161 -8.52 2.35 -7.91
N GLY A 162 -8.07 1.09 -7.76
CA GLY A 162 -8.38 0.02 -8.70
C GLY A 162 -7.57 0.02 -10.00
N THR A 163 -6.57 0.90 -10.15
CA THR A 163 -5.79 1.05 -11.39
C THR A 163 -5.26 -0.28 -11.94
N PRO A 164 -4.70 -1.21 -11.14
CA PRO A 164 -4.21 -2.50 -11.65
C PRO A 164 -5.30 -3.35 -12.31
N ILE A 165 -6.51 -3.37 -11.77
CA ILE A 165 -7.64 -4.09 -12.37
C ILE A 165 -8.18 -3.33 -13.58
N VAL A 166 -8.44 -2.03 -13.43
CA VAL A 166 -9.02 -1.21 -14.51
C VAL A 166 -8.13 -1.21 -15.74
N VAL A 167 -6.84 -0.89 -15.59
CA VAL A 167 -5.89 -0.80 -16.71
C VAL A 167 -5.43 -2.20 -17.12
N GLY A 168 -5.11 -3.07 -16.16
CA GLY A 168 -4.55 -4.40 -16.43
C GLY A 168 -5.54 -5.32 -17.13
N VAL A 169 -6.80 -5.38 -16.68
CA VAL A 169 -7.81 -6.22 -17.32
C VAL A 169 -8.28 -5.59 -18.62
N THR A 170 -8.55 -4.28 -18.66
CA THR A 170 -9.04 -3.63 -19.88
C THR A 170 -8.02 -3.64 -21.01
N GLY A 171 -6.74 -3.42 -20.70
CA GLY A 171 -5.68 -3.32 -21.70
C GLY A 171 -4.89 -4.62 -21.94
N GLY A 172 -4.97 -5.58 -21.02
CA GLY A 172 -4.11 -6.77 -21.03
C GLY A 172 -4.72 -8.02 -21.67
N VAL A 173 -6.03 -8.01 -21.97
CA VAL A 173 -6.73 -9.16 -22.58
C VAL A 173 -7.32 -8.77 -23.94
N ASP A 174 -7.66 -9.77 -24.77
CA ASP A 174 -8.34 -9.53 -26.05
C ASP A 174 -9.79 -9.09 -25.82
N ARG A 175 -9.97 -7.81 -25.51
CA ARG A 175 -11.28 -7.22 -25.24
C ARG A 175 -12.24 -7.40 -26.41
N THR A 176 -11.75 -7.28 -27.65
CA THR A 176 -12.59 -7.41 -28.85
C THR A 176 -13.12 -8.82 -29.05
N GLY A 177 -12.24 -9.82 -29.02
CA GLY A 177 -12.65 -11.22 -29.17
C GLY A 177 -13.51 -11.68 -28.00
N ILE A 178 -13.12 -11.36 -26.77
CA ILE A 178 -13.89 -11.74 -25.56
C ILE A 178 -15.28 -11.10 -25.58
N THR A 179 -15.40 -9.82 -25.93
CA THR A 179 -16.72 -9.15 -26.00
C THR A 179 -17.63 -9.85 -27.00
N SER A 180 -17.12 -10.17 -28.19
CA SER A 180 -17.92 -10.86 -29.22
C SER A 180 -18.41 -12.25 -28.76
N ALA A 181 -17.58 -12.99 -28.01
CA ALA A 181 -17.94 -14.29 -27.46
C ALA A 181 -18.96 -14.18 -26.32
N LEU A 182 -18.82 -13.18 -25.45
CA LEU A 182 -19.75 -12.92 -24.34
C LEU A 182 -21.14 -12.53 -24.87
N GLU A 183 -21.21 -11.65 -25.87
CA GLU A 183 -22.46 -11.20 -26.47
C GLU A 183 -23.21 -12.37 -27.12
N ALA A 184 -22.50 -13.29 -27.79
CA ALA A 184 -23.09 -14.51 -28.34
C ALA A 184 -23.68 -15.43 -27.25
N GLY A 185 -23.15 -15.38 -26.03
CA GLY A 185 -23.64 -16.10 -24.86
C GLY A 185 -24.67 -15.34 -24.01
N GLY A 186 -25.10 -14.14 -24.41
CA GLY A 186 -26.05 -13.32 -23.65
C GLY A 186 -25.45 -12.61 -22.43
N SER A 187 -24.14 -12.42 -22.39
CA SER A 187 -23.42 -11.69 -21.35
C SER A 187 -22.76 -10.42 -21.92
N SER A 188 -22.25 -9.55 -21.05
CA SER A 188 -21.56 -8.32 -21.44
C SER A 188 -20.12 -8.28 -20.93
N TRP A 189 -19.30 -7.43 -21.56
CA TRP A 189 -17.97 -7.10 -21.05
C TRP A 189 -18.01 -6.61 -19.59
N LEU A 190 -19.06 -5.86 -19.22
CA LEU A 190 -19.22 -5.34 -17.87
C LEU A 190 -19.42 -6.46 -16.86
N ASP A 191 -20.25 -7.46 -17.17
CA ASP A 191 -20.47 -8.63 -16.31
C ASP A 191 -19.18 -9.43 -16.13
N TYR A 192 -18.43 -9.63 -17.22
CA TYR A 192 -17.13 -10.30 -17.18
C TYR A 192 -16.09 -9.53 -16.35
N PHE A 193 -16.06 -8.20 -16.48
CA PHE A 193 -15.17 -7.34 -15.70
C PHE A 193 -15.51 -7.37 -14.21
N HIS A 194 -16.80 -7.32 -13.85
CA HIS A 194 -17.25 -7.48 -12.47
C HIS A 194 -16.94 -8.87 -11.91
N LEU A 195 -17.09 -9.92 -12.72
CA LEU A 195 -16.71 -11.27 -12.35
C LEU A 195 -15.22 -11.36 -12.00
N ILE A 196 -14.34 -10.87 -12.88
CA ILE A 196 -12.88 -10.83 -12.60
C ILE A 196 -12.59 -10.06 -11.32
N THR A 197 -13.19 -8.88 -11.17
CA THR A 197 -13.01 -8.02 -9.99
C THR A 197 -13.41 -8.76 -8.71
N GLY A 198 -14.57 -9.40 -8.71
CA GLY A 198 -15.09 -10.19 -7.59
C GLY A 198 -14.20 -11.39 -7.27
N GLU A 199 -13.80 -12.17 -8.27
CA GLU A 199 -12.91 -13.33 -8.07
C GLU A 199 -11.55 -12.91 -7.51
N VAL A 200 -10.95 -11.85 -8.04
CA VAL A 200 -9.69 -11.31 -7.51
C VAL A 200 -9.86 -10.84 -6.06
N ALA A 201 -10.97 -10.16 -5.76
CA ALA A 201 -11.28 -9.72 -4.39
C ALA A 201 -11.45 -10.90 -3.43
N LEU A 202 -12.14 -11.96 -3.83
CA LEU A 202 -12.36 -13.14 -2.99
C LEU A 202 -11.07 -13.93 -2.76
N VAL A 203 -10.26 -14.12 -3.81
CA VAL A 203 -8.94 -14.78 -3.69
C VAL A 203 -8.04 -14.01 -2.72
N HIS A 204 -7.96 -12.69 -2.88
CA HIS A 204 -7.20 -11.85 -1.97
C HIS A 204 -7.78 -11.82 -0.57
N ALA A 205 -9.11 -11.86 -0.41
CA ALA A 205 -9.77 -11.93 0.89
C ALA A 205 -9.39 -13.19 1.65
N VAL A 206 -9.34 -14.35 0.99
CA VAL A 206 -8.90 -15.61 1.62
C VAL A 206 -7.47 -15.50 2.15
N VAL A 207 -6.54 -15.00 1.32
CA VAL A 207 -5.14 -14.83 1.74
C VAL A 207 -4.99 -13.75 2.82
N GLY A 208 -5.76 -12.66 2.70
CA GLY A 208 -5.69 -11.50 3.59
C GLY A 208 -6.11 -11.78 5.03
N VAL A 209 -6.90 -12.84 5.28
CA VAL A 209 -7.20 -13.32 6.64
C VAL A 209 -5.91 -13.62 7.40
N PHE A 210 -4.92 -14.20 6.72
CA PHE A 210 -3.70 -14.72 7.33
C PHE A 210 -2.52 -13.76 7.25
N MET A 211 -2.56 -12.77 6.36
CA MET A 211 -1.45 -11.83 6.17
C MET A 211 -1.00 -11.10 7.45
N PRO A 212 -1.89 -10.58 8.32
CA PRO A 212 -1.46 -9.97 9.58
C PRO A 212 -0.68 -10.92 10.47
N LEU A 213 -1.11 -12.20 10.52
CA LEU A 213 -0.45 -13.23 11.31
C LEU A 213 0.91 -13.59 10.73
N ILE A 214 0.99 -13.78 9.40
CA ILE A 214 2.26 -14.09 8.71
C ILE A 214 3.25 -12.95 8.95
N MET A 215 2.82 -11.71 8.75
CA MET A 215 3.64 -10.51 8.94
C MET A 215 4.21 -10.40 10.35
N VAL A 216 3.37 -10.52 11.38
CA VAL A 216 3.84 -10.50 12.77
C VAL A 216 4.72 -11.69 13.08
N THR A 217 4.38 -12.88 12.58
CA THR A 217 5.14 -14.09 12.89
C THR A 217 6.55 -14.00 12.31
N ILE A 218 6.71 -13.49 11.08
CA ILE A 218 8.01 -13.20 10.48
C ILE A 218 8.74 -12.13 11.30
N MET A 219 8.06 -11.06 11.69
CA MET A 219 8.67 -10.02 12.52
C MET A 219 9.24 -10.58 13.82
N VAL A 220 8.44 -11.37 14.56
CA VAL A 220 8.86 -11.96 15.83
C VAL A 220 9.97 -12.99 15.62
N ARG A 221 9.88 -13.81 14.56
CA ARG A 221 10.86 -14.85 14.26
C ARG A 221 12.25 -14.31 13.96
N PHE A 222 12.34 -13.21 13.22
CA PHE A 222 13.62 -12.68 12.76
C PHE A 222 14.15 -11.54 13.62
N PHE A 223 13.26 -10.80 14.30
CA PHE A 223 13.63 -9.60 15.05
C PHE A 223 13.36 -9.70 16.57
N GLY A 224 12.80 -10.81 17.06
CA GLY A 224 12.64 -11.07 18.49
C GLY A 224 13.90 -11.58 19.17
N ALA A 225 13.99 -11.35 20.49
CA ALA A 225 15.09 -11.84 21.33
C ALA A 225 15.22 -13.38 21.25
N ASN A 226 14.09 -14.09 21.37
CA ASN A 226 14.05 -15.56 21.35
C ASN A 226 13.90 -16.14 19.95
N ARG A 227 13.69 -15.31 18.92
CA ARG A 227 13.49 -15.74 17.52
C ARG A 227 12.48 -16.89 17.38
N SER A 228 11.35 -16.78 18.11
CA SER A 228 10.42 -17.87 18.31
C SER A 228 9.17 -17.78 17.43
N TRP A 229 8.84 -18.87 16.72
CA TRP A 229 7.56 -18.98 16.01
C TRP A 229 6.36 -18.97 16.96
N LYS A 230 6.51 -19.55 18.15
CA LYS A 230 5.42 -19.64 19.14
C LYS A 230 5.00 -18.26 19.65
N GLU A 231 5.96 -17.36 19.85
CA GLU A 231 5.68 -15.97 20.26
C GLU A 231 4.94 -15.19 19.16
N GLY A 232 5.26 -15.45 17.89
CA GLY A 232 4.53 -14.88 16.76
C GLY A 232 3.10 -15.42 16.67
N LEU A 233 2.96 -16.74 16.76
CA LEU A 233 1.66 -17.41 16.68
C LEU A 233 0.76 -17.15 17.90
N ALA A 234 1.31 -16.72 19.04
CA ALA A 234 0.53 -16.41 20.23
C ALA A 234 -0.50 -15.30 19.99
N ILE A 235 -0.25 -14.37 19.06
CA ILE A 235 -1.21 -13.31 18.70
C ILE A 235 -2.23 -13.74 17.62
N ALA A 236 -2.23 -15.00 17.19
CA ALA A 236 -3.10 -15.49 16.10
C ALA A 236 -4.58 -15.08 16.25
N PRO A 237 -5.22 -15.16 17.43
CA PRO A 237 -6.62 -14.76 17.57
C PRO A 237 -6.86 -13.30 17.16
N PHE A 238 -6.03 -12.37 17.65
CA PHE A 238 -6.15 -10.95 17.30
C PHE A 238 -5.74 -10.67 15.85
N ALA A 239 -4.71 -11.34 15.35
CA ALA A 239 -4.22 -11.17 13.97
C ALA A 239 -5.25 -11.64 12.94
N ILE A 240 -5.88 -12.81 13.16
CA ILE A 240 -6.95 -13.33 12.31
C ILE A 240 -8.19 -12.44 12.40
N PHE A 241 -8.55 -11.97 13.60
CA PHE A 241 -9.63 -11.00 13.78
C PHE A 241 -9.39 -9.73 12.97
N ALA A 242 -8.18 -9.17 13.01
CA ALA A 242 -7.83 -7.99 12.22
C ALA A 242 -7.82 -8.25 10.71
N GLY A 243 -7.39 -9.45 10.30
CA GLY A 243 -7.49 -9.92 8.92
C GLY A 243 -8.94 -9.95 8.45
N ILE A 244 -9.83 -10.59 9.19
CA ILE A 244 -11.27 -10.68 8.90
C ILE A 244 -11.92 -9.29 8.85
N ALA A 245 -11.63 -8.44 9.84
CA ALA A 245 -12.16 -7.08 9.90
C ALA A 245 -11.76 -6.23 8.69
N PHE A 246 -10.64 -6.54 8.04
CA PHE A 246 -10.22 -5.95 6.77
C PHE A 246 -10.88 -6.64 5.57
N VAL A 247 -10.77 -7.98 5.47
CA VAL A 247 -11.10 -8.71 4.23
C VAL A 247 -12.59 -8.80 3.95
N VAL A 248 -13.45 -8.78 4.97
CA VAL A 248 -14.91 -8.82 4.78
C VAL A 248 -15.38 -7.55 4.07
N PRO A 249 -15.16 -6.33 4.60
CA PRO A 249 -15.52 -5.10 3.89
C PRO A 249 -14.79 -4.94 2.55
N TYR A 250 -13.53 -5.37 2.47
CA TYR A 250 -12.76 -5.40 1.22
C TYR A 250 -13.42 -6.28 0.15
N GLY A 251 -13.77 -7.52 0.47
CA GLY A 251 -14.36 -8.48 -0.45
C GLY A 251 -15.76 -8.05 -0.89
N LEU A 252 -16.57 -7.56 0.06
CA LEU A 252 -17.90 -7.00 -0.24
C LEU A 252 -17.79 -5.79 -1.18
N ALA A 253 -16.85 -4.87 -0.93
CA ALA A 253 -16.63 -3.75 -1.84
C ALA A 253 -16.18 -4.23 -3.24
N GLY A 254 -15.29 -5.20 -3.34
CA GLY A 254 -14.85 -5.74 -4.64
C GLY A 254 -15.98 -6.39 -5.43
N VAL A 255 -16.85 -7.13 -4.76
CA VAL A 255 -17.99 -7.83 -5.39
C VAL A 255 -19.12 -6.86 -5.75
N PHE A 256 -19.45 -5.90 -4.90
CA PHE A 256 -20.65 -5.07 -5.06
C PHE A 256 -20.39 -3.65 -5.58
N LEU A 257 -19.20 -3.10 -5.37
CA LEU A 257 -18.89 -1.71 -5.71
C LEU A 257 -17.88 -1.59 -6.86
N GLY A 258 -17.10 -2.64 -7.14
CA GLY A 258 -16.08 -2.63 -8.18
C GLY A 258 -14.65 -2.47 -7.63
N PRO A 259 -13.65 -2.26 -8.51
CA PRO A 259 -12.24 -2.30 -8.16
C PRO A 259 -11.71 -1.06 -7.43
N GLU A 260 -12.47 0.04 -7.36
CA GLU A 260 -11.95 1.34 -6.97
C GLU A 260 -11.67 1.47 -5.47
N PHE A 261 -12.57 0.97 -4.64
CA PHE A 261 -12.56 1.19 -3.20
C PHE A 261 -12.28 -0.01 -2.27
N PRO A 262 -12.08 -1.28 -2.72
CA PRO A 262 -11.89 -2.42 -1.81
C PRO A 262 -10.82 -2.20 -0.73
N SER A 263 -9.61 -1.81 -1.12
CA SER A 263 -8.49 -1.63 -0.18
C SER A 263 -8.73 -0.48 0.81
N MET A 264 -9.33 0.62 0.36
CA MET A 264 -9.63 1.77 1.21
C MET A 264 -10.75 1.45 2.21
N ILE A 265 -11.87 0.90 1.74
CA ILE A 265 -13.02 0.55 2.58
C ILE A 265 -12.62 -0.54 3.58
N GLY A 266 -11.92 -1.57 3.12
CA GLY A 266 -11.39 -2.65 3.96
C GLY A 266 -10.54 -2.11 5.11
N ALA A 267 -9.60 -1.22 4.79
CA ALA A 267 -8.70 -0.64 5.78
C ALA A 267 -9.41 0.34 6.74
N MET A 268 -10.30 1.19 6.25
CA MET A 268 -11.05 2.14 7.08
C MET A 268 -11.97 1.44 8.06
N VAL A 269 -12.76 0.48 7.59
CA VAL A 269 -13.63 -0.33 8.45
C VAL A 269 -12.80 -1.18 9.40
N GLY A 270 -11.72 -1.80 8.91
CA GLY A 270 -10.78 -2.54 9.74
C GLY A 270 -10.18 -1.69 10.86
N LEU A 271 -9.71 -0.48 10.58
CA LEU A 271 -9.22 0.45 11.61
C LEU A 271 -10.32 0.81 12.61
N ALA A 272 -11.53 1.13 12.13
CA ALA A 272 -12.66 1.51 12.97
C ALA A 272 -13.07 0.39 13.94
N ILE A 273 -12.87 -0.88 13.58
CA ILE A 273 -13.18 -2.06 14.40
C ILE A 273 -12.00 -2.45 15.30
N VAL A 274 -10.82 -2.59 14.71
CA VAL A 274 -9.64 -3.18 15.35
C VAL A 274 -9.01 -2.24 16.38
N VAL A 275 -9.00 -0.93 16.14
CA VAL A 275 -8.43 0.04 17.09
C VAL A 275 -9.21 0.03 18.42
N PRO A 276 -10.55 0.17 18.46
CA PRO A 276 -11.30 0.05 19.70
C PRO A 276 -11.19 -1.34 20.35
N ALA A 277 -11.15 -2.41 19.56
CA ALA A 277 -10.96 -3.77 20.08
C ALA A 277 -9.60 -3.93 20.78
N ALA A 278 -8.54 -3.41 20.16
CA ALA A 278 -7.19 -3.42 20.71
C ALA A 278 -7.09 -2.62 22.02
N ARG A 279 -7.72 -1.44 22.08
CA ARG A 279 -7.77 -0.62 23.32
C ARG A 279 -8.47 -1.32 24.47
N ARG A 280 -9.39 -2.24 24.18
CA ARG A 280 -10.10 -3.07 25.18
C ARG A 280 -9.38 -4.39 25.51
N GLY A 281 -8.21 -4.65 24.93
CA GLY A 281 -7.50 -5.91 25.13
C GLY A 281 -8.14 -7.13 24.46
N PHE A 282 -9.09 -6.93 23.53
CA PHE A 282 -9.84 -8.03 22.91
C PHE A 282 -8.90 -8.94 22.11
N LEU A 283 -8.85 -10.22 22.45
CA LEU A 283 -8.01 -11.25 21.81
C LEU A 283 -6.49 -10.99 21.85
N ILE A 284 -6.03 -10.00 22.62
CA ILE A 284 -4.61 -9.71 22.80
C ILE A 284 -4.03 -10.68 23.84
N PRO A 285 -2.86 -11.30 23.59
CA PRO A 285 -2.21 -12.17 24.57
C PRO A 285 -1.88 -11.44 25.87
N ALA A 286 -1.99 -12.14 27.01
CA ALA A 286 -1.62 -11.58 28.31
C ALA A 286 -0.13 -11.19 28.38
N ASN A 287 0.73 -11.98 27.74
CA ASN A 287 2.17 -11.69 27.65
C ASN A 287 2.45 -10.70 26.52
N GLN A 288 2.83 -9.50 26.91
CA GLN A 288 3.26 -8.45 25.98
C GLN A 288 4.58 -8.85 25.31
N TRP A 289 4.67 -8.58 24.02
CA TRP A 289 5.88 -8.80 23.25
C TRP A 289 6.49 -7.47 22.78
N ASP A 290 7.79 -7.32 22.97
CA ASP A 290 8.59 -6.19 22.50
C ASP A 290 9.91 -6.70 21.89
N PHE A 291 10.58 -5.82 21.14
CA PHE A 291 11.92 -6.08 20.64
C PHE A 291 12.93 -6.20 21.81
N PRO A 292 14.10 -6.85 21.60
CA PRO A 292 15.20 -6.75 22.56
C PRO A 292 15.60 -5.28 22.76
N ASP A 293 16.31 -4.98 23.85
CA ASP A 293 16.80 -3.62 24.11
C ASP A 293 17.56 -3.10 22.88
N SER A 294 17.23 -1.87 22.47
CA SER A 294 17.85 -1.18 21.34
C SER A 294 19.39 -1.21 21.32
N LYS A 295 20.04 -1.27 22.50
CA LYS A 295 21.50 -1.37 22.63
C LYS A 295 22.06 -2.71 22.16
N GLN A 296 21.23 -3.74 22.10
CA GLN A 296 21.59 -5.10 21.69
C GLN A 296 21.27 -5.34 20.21
N TRP A 297 20.72 -4.36 19.50
CA TRP A 297 20.39 -4.52 18.08
C TRP A 297 21.67 -4.58 17.24
N PRO A 298 21.79 -5.57 16.35
CA PRO A 298 22.87 -5.59 15.38
C PRO A 298 22.88 -4.33 14.50
N ASP A 299 24.06 -3.86 14.10
CA ASP A 299 24.19 -2.67 13.25
C ASP A 299 23.38 -2.74 11.95
N HIS A 300 23.18 -3.94 11.40
CA HIS A 300 22.39 -4.14 10.18
C HIS A 300 20.87 -3.98 10.38
N TRP A 301 20.38 -3.91 11.62
CA TRP A 301 18.99 -3.57 11.93
C TRP A 301 18.77 -2.06 11.98
N ILE A 302 19.83 -1.31 12.24
CA ILE A 302 19.84 0.13 12.39
C ILE A 302 20.07 0.74 11.01
N GLY A 303 19.14 1.57 10.55
CA GLY A 303 19.34 2.31 9.30
C GLY A 303 20.51 3.27 9.46
N ARG A 304 21.42 3.34 8.47
CA ARG A 304 22.49 4.36 8.43
C ARG A 304 21.95 5.79 8.30
N LEU A 305 20.68 5.92 7.93
CA LEU A 305 19.94 7.17 7.90
C LEU A 305 19.35 7.41 9.30
N SER A 306 19.95 8.32 10.07
CA SER A 306 19.27 8.90 11.23
C SER A 306 18.10 9.72 10.69
N ILE A 307 16.91 9.11 10.64
CA ILE A 307 15.70 9.86 10.35
C ILE A 307 15.51 10.79 11.54
N LYS A 308 15.92 12.06 11.39
CA LYS A 308 15.55 13.10 12.35
C LYS A 308 14.03 13.15 12.31
N THR A 309 13.38 13.04 13.47
CA THR A 309 11.91 13.04 13.60
C THR A 309 11.27 14.18 12.78
N ASP A 310 11.96 15.31 12.67
CA ASP A 310 11.61 16.50 11.88
C ASP A 310 11.45 16.24 10.37
N GLU A 311 12.19 15.28 9.80
CA GLU A 311 12.11 14.89 8.39
C GLU A 311 10.92 13.97 8.09
N VAL A 312 10.28 13.36 9.08
CA VAL A 312 9.04 12.54 8.89
C VAL A 312 7.80 13.32 9.32
N VAL A 313 7.95 14.22 10.30
CA VAL A 313 6.87 15.01 10.90
C VAL A 313 6.67 16.35 10.20
N GLY A 314 7.63 16.79 9.37
CA GLY A 314 7.63 18.15 8.82
C GLY A 314 8.03 19.16 9.90
N LYS A 315 8.72 20.23 9.51
CA LYS A 315 8.99 21.35 10.43
C LYS A 315 7.65 21.99 10.81
N HIS A 316 7.42 22.22 12.11
CA HIS A 316 6.32 23.08 12.55
C HIS A 316 6.47 24.46 11.90
N VAL A 317 5.63 24.78 10.92
CA VAL A 317 5.60 26.09 10.26
C VAL A 317 4.82 27.12 11.09
N PHE A 318 4.02 26.67 12.06
CA PHE A 318 3.23 27.54 12.93
C PHE A 318 3.78 27.59 14.36
N PRO A 319 3.96 28.80 14.94
CA PRO A 319 4.48 28.96 16.29
C PRO A 319 3.51 28.36 17.33
N PRO A 320 4.03 27.93 18.51
CA PRO A 320 3.25 27.27 19.56
C PRO A 320 2.03 28.06 20.06
N SER A 321 1.98 29.37 19.80
CA SER A 321 0.86 30.24 20.16
C SER A 321 -0.46 29.92 19.43
N TRP A 322 -0.43 29.10 18.38
CA TRP A 322 -1.63 28.70 17.62
C TRP A 322 -2.29 27.41 18.12
N VAL A 323 -1.63 26.64 18.98
CA VAL A 323 -2.11 25.31 19.44
C VAL A 323 -2.92 25.41 20.74
N GLY A 324 -2.92 26.57 21.40
CA GLY A 324 -3.47 26.77 22.74
C GLY A 324 -4.81 27.50 22.85
N CYS A 325 -5.68 27.49 21.82
CA CYS A 325 -7.00 28.13 21.93
C CYS A 325 -8.11 27.07 22.03
N PRO A 326 -8.73 26.84 23.21
CA PRO A 326 -9.76 25.80 23.42
C PRO A 326 -11.07 26.04 22.66
N THR A 327 -11.20 27.16 21.95
CA THR A 327 -12.44 27.61 21.30
C THR A 327 -12.43 27.43 19.78
N CYS A 328 -11.40 26.80 19.19
CA CYS A 328 -11.26 26.64 17.74
C CYS A 328 -12.08 25.47 17.13
N CYS A 329 -13.31 25.27 17.61
CA CYS A 329 -14.31 24.37 17.04
C CYS A 329 -15.54 25.15 16.55
N SER A 330 -15.38 26.10 15.61
CA SER A 330 -16.51 26.62 14.84
C SER A 330 -16.05 27.34 13.56
N PRO A 331 -16.81 27.32 12.44
CA PRO A 331 -16.34 27.82 11.14
C PRO A 331 -16.34 29.35 10.98
N CYS A 332 -16.59 30.15 12.02
CA CYS A 332 -16.88 31.59 11.91
C CYS A 332 -15.72 32.55 12.25
N CYS A 333 -14.45 32.12 12.27
CA CYS A 333 -13.36 33.03 12.67
C CYS A 333 -12.83 33.98 11.58
N TRP A 334 -13.29 33.89 10.33
CA TRP A 334 -12.88 34.84 9.28
C TRP A 334 -13.49 36.25 9.48
N CYS A 335 -14.54 36.39 10.29
CA CYS A 335 -15.30 37.64 10.40
C CYS A 335 -14.83 38.60 11.52
N CYS A 336 -14.01 38.16 12.48
CA CYS A 336 -13.69 38.97 13.67
C CYS A 336 -12.38 39.77 13.59
N ARG A 337 -11.59 39.67 12.51
CA ARG A 337 -10.30 40.38 12.41
C ARG A 337 -10.31 41.58 11.45
N ALA A 338 -11.50 42.15 11.20
CA ALA A 338 -11.69 43.40 10.46
C ALA A 338 -11.82 44.65 11.36
N ALA A 339 -11.74 44.52 12.70
CA ALA A 339 -11.99 45.64 13.61
C ALA A 339 -11.06 45.64 14.83
N SER A 340 -9.80 46.05 14.66
CA SER A 340 -9.00 46.70 15.72
C SER A 340 -7.59 47.07 15.23
N THR A 341 -7.48 48.21 14.53
CA THR A 341 -6.25 49.02 14.58
C THR A 341 -6.48 50.16 15.57
N PRO A 342 -5.55 50.39 16.51
CA PRO A 342 -5.03 51.75 16.63
C PRO A 342 -3.50 51.84 16.86
N SER A 343 -2.91 52.76 16.09
CA SER A 343 -1.89 53.76 16.43
C SER A 343 -0.68 53.43 17.32
N SER A 344 0.49 53.67 16.70
CA SER A 344 1.67 54.41 17.21
C SER A 344 2.38 53.97 18.49
N ARG A 345 3.70 53.73 18.39
CA ARG A 345 4.75 54.67 18.80
C ARG A 345 6.14 54.08 18.52
N TYR A 346 7.01 54.96 17.99
CA TYR A 346 8.48 54.96 17.89
C TYR A 346 9.19 53.64 17.61
#